data_AF-A0A168L1F5-F1
#
_entry.id   AF-A0A168L1F5-F1
#
_cell.length_a   1.000
_cell.length_b   1.000
_cell.length_c   1.000
_cell.angle_alpha   90.00
_cell.angle_beta   90.00
_cell.angle_gamma   90.00
#
_symmetry.space_group_name_H-M   'P 1'
#
loop_
_entity.id
_entity.type
_entity.pdbx_description
1 polymer ?
#
loop_
_entity_poly.entity_id
_entity_poly.type
_entity_poly.pdbx_seq_one_letter_code
_entity_poly.pdbx_strand_id
1 'polypeptide(L)'
;MRMYSKRIRILIGVVFIVCVVGGVMVFQSTYAKSTTNQSHTNSSNYHSSNYPENEHGQTYGSAEEATSVEMLPDLIHAGSVNGIKGYLLKIDYLGEPGDVPLYNVYGKTIIGSFHIGAKNMNYPKNKNGKTYGSSADATSPETEPELISAIGVDGTAGYVLKKALDGELPKSPEEAIAIQNSRSPGGRDIPLYDVDGETVIGVFHVGGK
;
A
#
# COMPACT_ATOMS: atom_id res chain seq x y z
N MET A 1 -44.98 -46.00 -18.52
CA MET A 1 -46.33 -45.89 -19.13
C MET A 1 -47.30 -45.43 -18.06
N ARG A 2 -48.04 -44.34 -18.33
CA ARG A 2 -49.30 -43.79 -17.71
C ARG A 2 -49.99 -44.69 -16.66
N MET A 3 -50.66 -44.25 -15.58
CA MET A 3 -51.58 -43.11 -15.35
C MET A 3 -52.07 -43.17 -13.87
N TYR A 4 -52.14 -42.05 -13.14
CA TYR A 4 -53.36 -41.31 -12.72
C TYR A 4 -54.15 -41.75 -11.46
N SER A 5 -54.11 -40.87 -10.45
CA SER A 5 -55.14 -40.38 -9.49
C SER A 5 -56.03 -41.30 -8.64
N LYS A 6 -56.26 -40.88 -7.38
CA LYS A 6 -57.55 -40.83 -6.66
C LYS A 6 -57.39 -39.91 -5.42
N ARG A 7 -57.87 -38.66 -5.47
CA ARG A 7 -59.18 -38.15 -4.99
C ARG A 7 -59.36 -38.16 -3.46
N ILE A 8 -59.05 -37.00 -2.87
CA ILE A 8 -59.90 -36.12 -2.03
C ILE A 8 -61.04 -36.79 -1.21
N ARG A 9 -60.97 -36.57 0.11
CA ARG A 9 -62.14 -36.47 1.00
C ARG A 9 -62.08 -35.13 1.75
N ILE A 10 -63.11 -34.32 1.54
CA ILE A 10 -63.41 -33.06 2.21
C ILE A 10 -64.35 -33.36 3.39
N LEU A 11 -64.08 -32.76 4.56
CA LEU A 11 -65.07 -32.43 5.59
C LEU A 11 -64.48 -31.27 6.42
N ILE A 12 -64.72 -30.01 6.04
CA ILE A 12 -65.75 -29.10 6.57
C ILE A 12 -65.62 -28.88 8.08
N GLY A 13 -65.17 -27.68 8.43
CA GLY A 13 -65.15 -27.11 9.78
C GLY A 13 -64.83 -25.62 9.69
N VAL A 14 -65.77 -24.85 9.15
CA VAL A 14 -65.76 -23.38 9.01
C VAL A 14 -66.01 -22.74 10.37
N VAL A 15 -65.15 -21.82 10.83
CA VAL A 15 -65.58 -20.54 11.43
C VAL A 15 -64.58 -19.44 11.05
N PHE A 16 -65.02 -18.59 10.12
CA PHE A 16 -64.49 -17.27 9.83
C PHE A 16 -64.99 -16.27 10.89
N ILE A 17 -64.11 -15.46 11.48
CA ILE A 17 -64.48 -14.17 12.08
C ILE A 17 -63.46 -13.09 11.66
N VAL A 18 -63.90 -12.35 10.63
CA VAL A 18 -63.77 -10.89 10.38
C VAL A 18 -62.39 -10.29 10.03
N CYS A 19 -62.23 -9.97 8.74
CA CYS A 19 -61.38 -8.88 8.24
C CYS A 19 -62.06 -7.52 8.47
N VAL A 20 -61.31 -6.46 8.81
CA VAL A 20 -61.15 -5.21 8.02
C VAL A 20 -59.91 -4.45 8.53
N VAL A 21 -58.79 -4.51 7.79
CA VAL A 21 -58.08 -3.42 7.08
C VAL A 21 -57.62 -2.20 7.91
N GLY A 22 -56.30 -2.01 7.98
CA GLY A 22 -55.68 -0.68 8.09
C GLY A 22 -54.33 -0.63 8.81
N GLY A 23 -53.23 -0.48 8.06
CA GLY A 23 -52.11 0.34 8.53
C GLY A 23 -50.72 -0.31 8.67
N VAL A 24 -49.86 0.02 7.70
CA VAL A 24 -48.40 0.27 7.79
C VAL A 24 -47.47 -0.92 8.06
N MET A 25 -46.72 -1.29 7.01
CA MET A 25 -45.48 -2.05 7.12
C MET A 25 -44.40 -1.20 7.81
N VAL A 26 -43.85 -1.70 8.91
CA VAL A 26 -42.49 -1.34 9.37
C VAL A 26 -41.73 -2.64 9.54
N PHE A 27 -40.83 -2.91 8.60
CA PHE A 27 -39.83 -3.96 8.71
C PHE A 27 -38.69 -3.38 9.56
N GLN A 28 -38.49 -3.89 10.77
CA GLN A 28 -37.24 -3.73 11.51
C GLN A 28 -36.72 -5.13 11.81
N SER A 29 -35.75 -5.57 11.02
CA SER A 29 -35.04 -6.84 11.24
C SER A 29 -34.01 -6.64 12.33
N THR A 30 -34.29 -7.19 13.51
CA THR A 30 -33.41 -7.18 14.68
C THR A 30 -32.56 -8.46 14.68
N TYR A 31 -31.25 -8.27 14.67
CA TYR A 31 -30.12 -9.17 14.98
C TYR A 31 -30.22 -10.68 14.65
N ALA A 32 -29.41 -11.09 13.67
CA ALA A 32 -28.79 -12.42 13.67
C ALA A 32 -27.26 -12.26 13.73
N LYS A 33 -26.71 -12.57 14.91
CA LYS A 33 -25.28 -12.75 15.16
C LYS A 33 -24.90 -14.12 14.60
N SER A 34 -24.02 -14.17 13.60
CA SER A 34 -23.39 -15.43 13.18
C SER A 34 -21.88 -15.28 13.29
N THR A 35 -21.25 -16.24 13.97
CA THR A 35 -19.81 -16.33 14.22
C THR A 35 -19.27 -17.55 13.48
N THR A 36 -18.03 -17.42 12.99
CA THR A 36 -17.07 -18.47 12.59
C THR A 36 -17.24 -18.98 11.15
N ASN A 37 -16.26 -18.84 10.25
CA ASN A 37 -14.96 -19.50 10.32
C ASN A 37 -13.79 -18.70 9.73
N GLN A 38 -12.63 -18.93 10.35
CA GLN A 38 -11.28 -18.54 9.95
C GLN A 38 -10.92 -18.96 8.51
N SER A 39 -10.17 -18.08 7.86
CA SER A 39 -8.96 -18.47 7.12
C SER A 39 -7.87 -17.44 7.42
N HIS A 40 -6.88 -17.88 8.20
CA HIS A 40 -5.51 -17.35 8.26
C HIS A 40 -4.94 -17.18 6.82
N THR A 41 -4.06 -16.23 6.48
CA THR A 41 -2.88 -15.71 7.18
C THR A 41 -2.48 -14.32 6.67
N ASN A 42 -2.03 -13.47 7.61
CA ASN A 42 -0.95 -12.49 7.49
C ASN A 42 -1.05 -11.40 6.40
N SER A 43 -1.61 -10.25 6.77
CA SER A 43 -1.02 -8.98 6.38
C SER A 43 -0.85 -8.13 7.64
N SER A 44 0.39 -7.73 7.90
CA SER A 44 0.82 -6.97 9.06
C SER A 44 -0.03 -5.71 9.25
N ASN A 45 -0.66 -5.60 10.41
CA ASN A 45 -1.20 -4.35 10.95
C ASN A 45 -0.06 -3.34 11.14
N TYR A 46 0.28 -2.59 10.09
CA TYR A 46 0.75 -1.21 10.22
C TYR A 46 -0.47 -0.33 9.93
N HIS A 47 -0.89 0.43 10.93
CA HIS A 47 -2.15 1.15 10.93
C HIS A 47 -2.09 2.32 9.92
N SER A 48 -2.50 2.04 8.67
CA SER A 48 -2.84 3.00 7.61
C SER A 48 -4.11 3.76 7.99
N SER A 49 -4.03 4.63 9.00
CA SER A 49 -5.22 4.97 9.82
C SER A 49 -5.97 6.24 9.47
N ASN A 50 -5.64 6.93 8.39
CA ASN A 50 -6.31 8.19 8.04
C ASN A 50 -7.01 8.18 6.68
N TYR A 51 -6.90 7.11 5.90
CA TYR A 51 -7.53 7.04 4.58
C TYR A 51 -8.82 6.22 4.61
N PRO A 52 -9.88 6.66 3.92
CA PRO A 52 -11.06 5.83 3.72
C PRO A 52 -10.73 4.59 2.89
N GLU A 53 -11.43 3.50 3.16
CA GLU A 53 -11.35 2.25 2.41
C GLU A 53 -12.55 2.08 1.47
N ASN A 54 -12.31 1.51 0.29
CA ASN A 54 -13.37 1.12 -0.63
C ASN A 54 -13.93 -0.28 -0.30
N GLU A 55 -14.93 -0.74 -1.05
CA GLU A 55 -15.56 -2.07 -0.84
C GLU A 55 -14.62 -3.27 -1.06
N HIS A 56 -13.42 -3.03 -1.59
CA HIS A 56 -12.38 -4.04 -1.79
C HIS A 56 -11.27 -3.97 -0.72
N GLY A 57 -11.43 -3.12 0.29
CA GLY A 57 -10.45 -2.92 1.36
C GLY A 57 -9.21 -2.13 0.93
N GLN A 58 -9.27 -1.41 -0.19
CA GLN A 58 -8.18 -0.55 -0.64
C GLN A 58 -8.34 0.84 -0.04
N THR A 59 -7.26 1.38 0.52
CA THR A 59 -7.21 2.76 1.00
C THR A 59 -7.14 3.72 -0.18
N TYR A 60 -7.83 4.86 -0.11
CA TYR A 60 -7.78 5.87 -1.17
C TYR A 60 -7.69 7.30 -0.62
N GLY A 61 -6.96 8.18 -1.31
CA GLY A 61 -6.84 9.57 -0.88
C GLY A 61 -5.73 10.34 -1.56
N SER A 62 -5.41 11.53 -1.03
CA SER A 62 -4.33 12.36 -1.54
C SER A 62 -2.98 11.88 -1.03
N ALA A 63 -1.97 11.87 -1.90
CA ALA A 63 -0.59 11.63 -1.48
C ALA A 63 -0.03 12.74 -0.58
N GLU A 64 -0.63 13.93 -0.59
CA GLU A 64 -0.20 15.07 0.25
C GLU A 64 -0.47 14.85 1.73
N GLU A 65 -1.41 13.97 2.06
CA GLU A 65 -1.77 13.60 3.43
C GLU A 65 -0.79 12.57 4.02
N ALA A 66 0.08 11.98 3.18
CA ALA A 66 1.06 10.99 3.61
C ALA A 66 2.38 11.65 4.01
N THR A 67 2.83 11.36 5.23
CA THR A 67 4.17 11.78 5.71
C THR A 67 5.28 10.81 5.34
N SER A 68 4.97 9.69 4.67
CA SER A 68 5.95 8.75 4.13
C SER A 68 5.36 7.93 2.99
N VAL A 69 6.22 7.31 2.17
CA VAL A 69 5.80 6.41 1.07
C VAL A 69 5.01 5.21 1.59
N GLU A 70 5.38 4.71 2.78
CA GLU A 70 4.66 3.61 3.44
C GLU A 70 3.23 3.99 3.80
N MET A 71 2.99 5.24 4.19
CA MET A 71 1.67 5.76 4.53
C MET A 71 0.82 6.14 3.32
N LEU A 72 1.34 6.05 2.09
CA LEU A 72 0.53 6.33 0.89
C LEU A 72 -0.62 5.32 0.76
N PRO A 73 -1.82 5.78 0.36
CA PRO A 73 -2.95 4.91 0.12
C PRO A 73 -2.71 4.04 -1.11
N ASP A 74 -3.47 2.95 -1.24
CA ASP A 74 -3.43 2.04 -2.39
C ASP A 74 -3.89 2.73 -3.68
N LEU A 75 -4.84 3.66 -3.56
CA LEU A 75 -5.39 4.47 -4.64
C LEU A 75 -5.14 5.96 -4.40
N ILE A 76 -4.26 6.56 -5.21
CA ILE A 76 -3.79 7.93 -5.02
C ILE A 76 -4.52 8.87 -5.96
N HIS A 77 -5.24 9.83 -5.39
CA HIS A 77 -6.01 10.80 -6.16
C HIS A 77 -5.10 11.66 -7.04
N ALA A 78 -5.36 11.67 -8.35
CA ALA A 78 -4.57 12.40 -9.34
C ALA A 78 -5.38 13.42 -10.14
N GLY A 79 -6.71 13.39 -10.08
CA GLY A 79 -7.55 14.33 -10.79
C GLY A 79 -8.98 13.84 -10.96
N SER A 80 -9.66 14.31 -11.99
CA SER A 80 -11.02 13.88 -12.32
C SER A 80 -11.25 13.85 -13.81
N VAL A 81 -12.00 12.84 -14.29
CA VAL A 81 -12.41 12.71 -15.69
C VAL A 81 -13.93 12.72 -15.72
N ASN A 82 -14.52 13.66 -16.46
CA ASN A 82 -15.98 13.82 -16.58
C ASN A 82 -16.71 13.89 -15.23
N GLY A 83 -16.11 14.57 -14.24
CA GLY A 83 -16.66 14.71 -12.88
C GLY A 83 -16.49 13.49 -11.99
N ILE A 84 -15.88 12.41 -12.47
CA ILE A 84 -15.53 11.23 -11.69
C ILE A 84 -14.10 11.40 -11.17
N LYS A 85 -13.91 11.31 -9.85
CA LYS A 85 -12.57 11.31 -9.23
C LYS A 85 -11.73 10.15 -9.75
N GLY A 86 -10.51 10.46 -10.16
CA GLY A 86 -9.55 9.53 -10.71
C GLY A 86 -8.38 9.28 -9.78
N TYR A 87 -7.99 8.02 -9.68
CA TYR A 87 -6.98 7.52 -8.78
C TYR A 87 -5.96 6.67 -9.54
N LEU A 88 -4.70 6.79 -9.16
CA LEU A 88 -3.61 5.95 -9.62
C LEU A 88 -3.40 4.80 -8.64
N LEU A 89 -2.99 3.63 -9.11
CA LEU A 89 -2.49 2.62 -8.18
C LEU A 89 -1.20 3.14 -7.54
N LYS A 90 -0.98 2.83 -6.27
CA LYS A 90 0.25 3.16 -5.54
C LYS A 90 1.50 2.74 -6.32
N ILE A 91 1.48 1.55 -6.93
CA ILE A 91 2.59 1.04 -7.73
C ILE A 91 2.85 1.90 -8.98
N ASP A 92 1.80 2.34 -9.67
CA ASP A 92 1.93 3.19 -10.87
C ASP A 92 2.42 4.59 -10.48
N TYR A 93 1.93 5.12 -9.36
CA TYR A 93 2.32 6.42 -8.81
C TYR A 93 3.79 6.49 -8.36
N LEU A 94 4.37 5.35 -7.98
CA LEU A 94 5.78 5.18 -7.60
C LEU A 94 6.63 4.64 -8.76
N GLY A 95 6.01 4.30 -9.89
CA GLY A 95 6.68 3.68 -11.03
C GLY A 95 7.38 4.67 -11.96
N GLU A 96 7.84 4.14 -13.08
CA GLU A 96 8.54 4.91 -14.11
C GLU A 96 7.65 6.00 -14.74
N PRO A 97 8.25 7.11 -15.20
CA PRO A 97 7.52 8.15 -15.90
C PRO A 97 6.84 7.61 -17.17
N GLY A 98 5.59 7.99 -17.37
CA GLY A 98 4.81 7.53 -18.51
C GLY A 98 3.31 7.74 -18.33
N ASP A 99 2.56 7.31 -19.35
CA ASP A 99 1.10 7.30 -19.30
C ASP A 99 0.62 6.06 -18.54
N VAL A 100 -0.05 6.30 -17.43
CA VAL A 100 -0.60 5.24 -16.57
C VAL A 100 -2.13 5.32 -16.53
N PRO A 101 -2.81 4.19 -16.28
CA PRO A 101 -4.26 4.17 -16.17
C PRO A 101 -4.76 4.96 -14.95
N LEU A 102 -5.82 5.73 -15.15
CA LEU A 102 -6.55 6.40 -14.07
C LEU A 102 -7.80 5.58 -13.75
N TYR A 103 -7.93 5.13 -12.52
CA TYR A 103 -9.03 4.31 -12.04
C TYR A 103 -10.10 5.14 -11.32
N ASN A 104 -11.32 4.64 -11.23
CA ASN A 104 -12.30 5.15 -10.27
C ASN A 104 -11.92 4.75 -8.82
N VAL A 105 -12.70 5.22 -7.84
CA VAL A 105 -12.46 4.95 -6.40
C VAL A 105 -12.50 3.46 -6.03
N TYR A 106 -13.07 2.61 -6.88
CA TYR A 106 -13.10 1.16 -6.69
C TYR A 106 -11.85 0.47 -7.23
N GLY A 107 -10.91 1.20 -7.85
CA GLY A 107 -9.63 0.66 -8.33
C GLY A 107 -9.74 -0.33 -9.51
N LYS A 108 -10.92 -0.48 -10.11
CA LYS A 108 -11.18 -1.52 -11.12
C LYS A 108 -11.48 -0.98 -12.51
N THR A 109 -12.21 0.14 -12.60
CA THR A 109 -12.59 0.72 -13.89
C THR A 109 -11.59 1.80 -14.26
N ILE A 110 -10.92 1.63 -15.40
CA ILE A 110 -10.11 2.67 -16.01
C ILE A 110 -11.06 3.73 -16.57
N ILE A 111 -10.92 4.97 -16.10
CA ILE A 111 -11.72 6.14 -16.50
C ILE A 111 -10.93 7.11 -17.37
N GLY A 112 -9.62 6.91 -17.52
CA GLY A 112 -8.75 7.73 -18.36
C GLY A 112 -7.29 7.30 -18.24
N SER A 113 -6.39 8.15 -18.71
CA SER A 113 -4.95 8.04 -18.48
C SER A 113 -4.44 9.31 -17.80
N PHE A 114 -3.35 9.17 -17.07
CA PHE A 114 -2.64 10.28 -16.45
C PHE A 114 -1.17 10.17 -16.81
N HIS A 115 -0.59 11.28 -17.26
CA HIS A 115 0.84 11.33 -17.55
C HIS A 115 1.60 11.59 -16.25
N ILE A 116 2.25 10.56 -15.72
CA ILE A 116 3.22 10.71 -14.65
C ILE A 116 4.51 11.22 -15.30
N GLY A 117 4.84 12.49 -15.08
CA GLY A 117 6.16 13.01 -15.41
C GLY A 117 7.25 12.34 -14.57
N ALA A 118 8.52 12.67 -14.81
CA ALA A 118 9.61 12.35 -13.88
C ALA A 118 9.29 12.97 -12.52
N LYS A 119 8.56 12.21 -11.70
CA LYS A 119 8.08 12.67 -10.43
C LYS A 119 9.32 12.73 -9.56
N ASN A 120 9.71 13.94 -9.18
CA ASN A 120 10.55 14.15 -8.01
C ASN A 120 9.89 13.34 -6.90
N MET A 121 10.43 12.16 -6.62
CA MET A 121 9.97 11.35 -5.52
C MET A 121 10.21 12.21 -4.28
N ASN A 122 9.13 12.80 -3.76
CA ASN A 122 9.20 13.62 -2.57
C ASN A 122 9.33 12.67 -1.39
N TYR A 123 10.54 12.14 -1.20
CA TYR A 123 10.90 11.49 0.04
C TYR A 123 10.60 12.45 1.18
N PRO A 124 10.01 11.95 2.28
CA PRO A 124 9.83 12.76 3.46
C PRO A 124 11.18 13.28 3.95
N LYS A 125 11.15 14.45 4.58
CA LYS A 125 12.33 15.10 5.14
C LYS A 125 12.29 15.03 6.66
N ASN A 126 13.40 14.69 7.27
CA ASN A 126 13.51 14.71 8.73
C ASN A 126 13.68 16.14 9.27
N LYS A 127 13.84 16.28 10.59
CA LYS A 127 14.05 17.57 11.29
C LYS A 127 15.22 18.41 10.72
N ASN A 128 16.18 17.75 10.07
CA ASN A 128 17.39 18.34 9.49
C ASN A 128 17.24 18.59 7.98
N GLY A 129 16.07 18.35 7.40
CA GLY A 129 15.81 18.54 5.97
C GLY A 129 16.32 17.42 5.06
N LYS A 130 16.89 16.34 5.61
CA LYS A 130 17.40 15.19 4.85
C LYS A 130 16.26 14.29 4.39
N THR A 131 16.29 13.86 3.14
CA THR A 131 15.32 12.89 2.59
C THR A 131 15.57 11.49 3.13
N TYR A 132 14.50 10.75 3.45
CA TYR A 132 14.61 9.36 3.90
C TYR A 132 13.59 8.43 3.21
N GLY A 133 13.98 7.18 2.94
CA GLY A 133 13.10 6.19 2.29
C GLY A 133 13.86 5.00 1.69
N SER A 134 13.18 4.15 0.92
CA SER A 134 13.81 3.02 0.23
C SER A 134 14.48 3.50 -1.07
N SER A 135 15.69 3.02 -1.37
CA SER A 135 16.31 3.27 -2.68
C SER A 135 15.57 2.57 -3.83
N ALA A 136 14.82 1.51 -3.53
CA ALA A 136 14.00 0.81 -4.53
C ALA A 136 12.86 1.67 -5.11
N ASP A 137 12.52 2.75 -4.41
CA ASP A 137 11.50 3.69 -4.88
C ASP A 137 12.12 4.74 -5.84
N ALA A 138 13.45 4.89 -5.88
CA ALA A 138 14.13 5.87 -6.72
C ALA A 138 14.17 5.45 -8.20
N THR A 139 13.88 6.41 -9.09
CA THR A 139 13.98 6.22 -10.56
C THR A 139 15.42 6.17 -11.07
N SER A 140 16.36 6.74 -10.32
CA SER A 140 17.78 6.72 -10.66
C SER A 140 18.65 6.87 -9.40
N PRO A 141 19.94 6.51 -9.45
CA PRO A 141 20.83 6.69 -8.30
C PRO A 141 20.88 8.13 -7.81
N GLU A 142 20.70 9.13 -8.68
CA GLU A 142 20.70 10.54 -8.31
C GLU A 142 19.45 10.97 -7.54
N THR A 143 18.32 10.27 -7.71
CA THR A 143 17.04 10.59 -7.06
C THR A 143 16.83 9.84 -5.74
N GLU A 144 17.73 8.95 -5.36
CA GLU A 144 17.70 8.25 -4.07
C GLU A 144 17.73 9.19 -2.84
N PRO A 145 17.11 8.78 -1.72
CA PRO A 145 17.10 9.59 -0.51
C PRO A 145 18.49 9.67 0.12
N GLU A 146 18.74 10.71 0.92
CA GLU A 146 20.00 10.85 1.65
C GLU A 146 20.16 9.79 2.76
N LEU A 147 19.04 9.32 3.30
CA LEU A 147 18.91 8.24 4.28
C LEU A 147 18.15 7.06 3.65
N ILE A 148 18.87 5.99 3.33
CA ILE A 148 18.33 4.81 2.65
C ILE A 148 17.91 3.77 3.69
N SER A 149 16.68 3.28 3.60
CA SER A 149 16.13 2.25 4.48
C SER A 149 16.96 0.97 4.42
N ALA A 150 17.29 0.41 5.59
CA ALA A 150 18.10 -0.79 5.73
C ALA A 150 17.71 -1.59 6.98
N ILE A 151 18.03 -2.88 6.97
CA ILE A 151 17.87 -3.77 8.13
C ILE A 151 19.26 -4.10 8.67
N GLY A 152 19.49 -3.79 9.94
CA GLY A 152 20.73 -4.06 10.65
C GLY A 152 21.01 -5.55 10.84
N VAL A 153 22.23 -5.86 11.26
CA VAL A 153 22.69 -7.25 11.52
C VAL A 153 21.88 -7.99 12.58
N ASP A 154 21.19 -7.24 13.45
CA ASP A 154 20.33 -7.71 14.53
C ASP A 154 18.83 -7.73 14.14
N GLY A 155 18.49 -7.38 12.89
CA GLY A 155 17.12 -7.26 12.41
C GLY A 155 16.47 -5.91 12.69
N THR A 156 17.17 -4.96 13.31
CA THR A 156 16.66 -3.61 13.58
C THR A 156 16.47 -2.84 12.27
N ALA A 157 15.28 -2.29 12.03
CA ALA A 157 15.02 -1.41 10.90
C ALA A 157 15.56 0.00 11.19
N GLY A 158 16.21 0.61 10.20
CA GLY A 158 16.74 1.96 10.30
C GLY A 158 17.18 2.50 8.95
N TYR A 159 18.10 3.45 8.96
CA TYR A 159 18.58 4.14 7.77
C TYR A 159 20.09 4.18 7.70
N VAL A 160 20.65 4.04 6.51
CA VAL A 160 22.06 4.25 6.22
C VAL A 160 22.25 5.50 5.37
N LEU A 161 23.34 6.22 5.57
CA LEU A 161 23.66 7.38 4.74
C LEU A 161 24.04 6.91 3.33
N LYS A 162 23.39 7.47 2.31
CA LYS A 162 23.71 7.18 0.90
C LYS A 162 25.21 7.31 0.59
N LYS A 163 25.85 8.39 1.06
CA LYS A 163 27.29 8.62 0.90
C LYS A 163 28.15 7.49 1.48
N ALA A 164 27.69 6.81 2.53
CA ALA A 164 28.41 5.69 3.13
C ALA A 164 28.23 4.39 2.32
N LEU A 165 27.12 4.25 1.58
CA LEU A 165 26.87 3.14 0.66
C LEU A 165 27.66 3.30 -0.65
N ASP A 166 27.55 4.46 -1.30
CA ASP A 166 28.18 4.73 -2.60
C ASP A 166 29.71 4.70 -2.51
N GLY A 167 30.26 5.22 -1.41
CA GLY A 167 31.70 5.41 -1.25
C GLY A 167 32.26 6.46 -2.23
N GLU A 168 33.56 6.43 -2.45
CA GLU A 168 34.22 7.33 -3.40
C GLU A 168 34.06 6.81 -4.83
N LEU A 169 33.59 7.69 -5.72
CA LEU A 169 33.53 7.40 -7.16
C LEU A 169 34.95 7.50 -7.75
N PRO A 170 35.43 6.47 -8.48
CA PRO A 170 36.73 6.51 -9.14
C PRO A 170 36.74 7.55 -10.27
N LYS A 171 37.86 8.24 -10.44
CA LYS A 171 38.08 9.24 -11.50
C LYS A 171 38.79 8.66 -12.72
N SER A 172 39.34 7.45 -12.61
CA SER A 172 39.94 6.71 -13.72
C SER A 172 39.70 5.20 -13.60
N PRO A 173 39.84 4.44 -14.71
CA PRO A 173 39.79 2.98 -14.67
C PRO A 173 40.82 2.35 -13.72
N GLU A 174 42.03 2.90 -13.64
CA GLU A 174 43.09 2.41 -12.76
C GLU A 174 42.71 2.61 -11.29
N GLU A 175 42.11 3.76 -10.95
CA GLU A 175 41.60 4.04 -9.61
C GLU A 175 40.44 3.11 -9.25
N ALA A 176 39.55 2.80 -10.20
CA ALA A 176 38.47 1.85 -9.98
C ALA A 176 38.99 0.45 -9.60
N ILE A 177 40.06 -0.01 -10.26
CA ILE A 177 40.73 -1.28 -9.93
C ILE A 177 41.38 -1.21 -8.55
N ALA A 178 42.04 -0.10 -8.22
CA ALA A 178 42.66 0.10 -6.91
C ALA A 178 41.62 0.08 -5.78
N ILE A 179 40.48 0.76 -5.95
CA ILE A 179 39.35 0.75 -5.00
C ILE A 179 38.77 -0.65 -4.87
N GLN A 180 38.59 -1.37 -5.99
CA GLN A 180 38.04 -2.73 -5.94
C GLN A 180 38.98 -3.70 -5.21
N ASN A 181 40.29 -3.59 -5.42
CA ASN A 181 41.31 -4.44 -4.79
C ASN A 181 41.56 -4.10 -3.31
N SER A 182 41.28 -2.87 -2.89
CA SER A 182 41.45 -2.44 -1.50
C SER A 182 40.25 -2.80 -0.61
N ARG A 183 39.10 -3.16 -1.20
CA ARG A 183 37.92 -3.59 -0.45
C ARG A 183 38.20 -4.88 0.32
N SER A 184 37.84 -4.88 1.60
CA SER A 184 37.91 -6.07 2.44
C SER A 184 37.03 -7.19 1.85
N PRO A 185 37.55 -8.43 1.74
CA PRO A 185 36.75 -9.57 1.30
C PRO A 185 35.52 -9.83 2.21
N GLY A 186 35.62 -9.45 3.48
CA GLY A 186 34.57 -9.59 4.48
C GLY A 186 33.57 -8.44 4.50
N GLY A 187 33.54 -7.56 3.50
CA GLY A 187 32.64 -6.41 3.49
C GLY A 187 33.05 -5.31 4.46
N ARG A 188 32.11 -4.43 4.79
CA ARG A 188 32.30 -3.33 5.73
C ARG A 188 31.02 -3.06 6.52
N ASP A 189 31.20 -2.54 7.73
CA ASP A 189 30.12 -2.11 8.60
C ASP A 189 29.82 -0.63 8.37
N ILE A 190 28.53 -0.30 8.28
CA ILE A 190 28.01 1.05 8.16
C ILE A 190 27.09 1.29 9.37
N PRO A 191 27.23 2.43 10.08
CA PRO A 191 26.30 2.76 11.16
C PRO A 191 24.85 2.82 10.63
N LEU A 192 23.94 2.17 11.36
CA LEU A 192 22.50 2.26 11.13
C LEU A 192 21.94 3.37 12.03
N TYR A 193 21.24 4.31 11.43
CA TYR A 193 20.68 5.49 12.08
C TYR A 193 19.16 5.40 12.23
N ASP A 194 18.63 6.14 13.20
CA ASP A 194 17.20 6.49 13.26
C ASP A 194 16.86 7.52 12.15
N VAL A 195 15.58 7.83 11.99
CA VAL A 195 15.05 8.76 10.99
C VAL A 195 15.65 10.17 11.08
N ASP A 196 16.19 10.58 12.23
CA ASP A 196 16.87 11.86 12.39
C ASP A 196 18.23 11.94 11.65
N GLY A 197 18.78 10.79 11.24
CA GLY A 197 20.06 10.68 10.55
C GLY A 197 21.26 11.08 11.40
N GLU A 198 21.14 11.03 12.73
CA GLU A 198 22.15 11.39 13.72
C GLU A 198 22.28 10.30 14.80
N THR A 199 21.16 9.79 15.29
CA THR A 199 21.12 8.79 16.36
C THR A 199 21.48 7.42 15.79
N VAL A 200 22.59 6.84 16.24
CA VAL A 200 23.01 5.49 15.84
C VAL A 200 22.23 4.47 16.66
N ILE A 201 21.52 3.57 15.96
CA ILE A 201 20.65 2.53 16.54
C ILE A 201 21.13 1.12 16.22
N GLY A 202 22.16 0.96 15.38
CA GLY A 202 22.69 -0.36 15.06
C GLY A 202 23.80 -0.31 14.02
N VAL A 203 24.02 -1.46 13.37
CA VAL A 203 25.01 -1.63 12.31
C VAL A 203 24.39 -2.36 11.13
N PHE A 204 24.61 -1.84 9.93
CA PHE A 204 24.32 -2.47 8.66
C PHE A 204 25.61 -3.03 8.05
N HIS A 205 25.62 -4.31 7.68
CA HIS A 205 26.77 -4.95 7.06
C HIS A 205 26.59 -5.01 5.53
N VAL A 206 27.56 -4.51 4.77
CA VAL A 206 27.53 -4.53 3.31
C VAL A 206 28.73 -5.26 2.73
N GLY A 207 28.48 -6.17 1.79
CA GLY A 207 29.49 -7.07 1.24
C GLY A 207 29.72 -8.29 2.13
N GLY A 208 30.85 -8.97 1.93
CA GLY A 208 31.09 -10.28 2.55
C GLY A 208 30.41 -11.42 1.78
N LYS A 209 30.99 -12.60 1.84
CA LYS A 209 30.42 -13.85 1.31
C LYS A 209 29.79 -14.67 2.42
#